data_AF-Q3KDX4-F1
#
_entry.id   AF-Q3KDX4-F1
#
_cell.length_a   1.000
_cell.length_b   1.000
_cell.length_c   1.000
_cell.angle_alpha   90.00
_cell.angle_beta   90.00
_cell.angle_gamma   90.00
#
_symmetry.space_group_name_H-M   'P 1'
#
loop_
_entity.id
_entity.type
_entity.pdbx_description
1 polymer ?
#
loop_
_entity_poly.entity_id
_entity_poly.type
_entity_poly.pdbx_seq_one_letter_code
_entity_poly.pdbx_strand_id
1 'polypeptide(L)'
;MIVVCSGEGVSDLGACINHAGFCQDEMYKLGPLTYIIDYIIEEVMQYSPLQTHLGTYRYYSEAYLTQRLAAKKNERRGFVFAGRKHGVETGLFFFNALMLGEISKELEAAEGDVAVAILFRDSDGTNSDPSDIWEQKKTSIEEGFRRAEFTRGVPMVPRPKSESWFICAAKENPYQHCADLEELSGNDKSPNSAKKMLSTILEGEATNERLLTWLEANGMDCRKLAEEMPSFAKFYERLISVLHAI
;
A
#
# COMPACT_ATOMS: atom_id res chain seq x y z
N MET A 1 -14.33 -7.02 10.50
CA MET A 1 -13.21 -7.14 9.56
C MET A 1 -12.01 -6.35 10.09
N ILE A 2 -10.82 -6.93 10.01
CA ILE A 2 -9.53 -6.31 10.37
C ILE A 2 -8.82 -5.84 9.09
N VAL A 3 -8.24 -4.63 9.09
CA VAL A 3 -7.45 -4.12 7.95
C VAL A 3 -5.97 -4.06 8.34
N VAL A 4 -5.14 -4.86 7.68
CA VAL A 4 -3.74 -5.11 8.03
C VAL A 4 -2.81 -4.47 6.99
N CYS A 5 -2.19 -3.35 7.36
CA CYS A 5 -1.40 -2.48 6.50
C CYS A 5 0.12 -2.66 6.72
N SER A 6 0.91 -2.52 5.65
CA SER A 6 2.37 -2.38 5.72
C SER A 6 2.90 -1.59 4.52
N GLY A 7 3.91 -0.75 4.73
CA GLY A 7 4.51 0.10 3.69
C GLY A 7 6.01 0.36 3.89
N GLU A 8 6.55 1.27 3.08
CA GLU A 8 7.97 1.70 3.09
C GLU A 8 8.15 3.04 3.79
N GLY A 9 7.36 4.04 3.39
CA GLY A 9 7.39 5.39 3.95
C GLY A 9 6.45 5.58 5.14
N VAL A 10 6.84 6.48 6.05
CA VAL A 10 5.92 7.07 7.06
C VAL A 10 4.92 8.04 6.43
N SER A 11 5.08 8.33 5.14
CA SER A 11 4.30 9.25 4.32
C SER A 11 2.95 8.67 3.87
N ASP A 12 2.94 7.38 3.52
CA ASP A 12 1.95 6.84 2.58
C ASP A 12 0.77 6.19 3.29
N LEU A 13 0.99 5.02 3.90
CA LEU A 13 0.04 4.39 4.83
C LEU A 13 0.15 4.97 6.25
N GLY A 14 1.19 5.77 6.53
CA GLY A 14 1.47 6.30 7.85
C GLY A 14 2.43 5.44 8.66
N ALA A 15 2.41 5.55 9.98
CA ALA A 15 3.42 4.93 10.84
C ALA A 15 2.94 4.70 12.28
N CYS A 16 3.66 3.82 12.98
CA CYS A 16 3.53 3.70 14.43
C CYS A 16 4.16 4.89 15.15
N ILE A 17 3.42 5.45 16.09
CA ILE A 17 3.93 6.41 17.08
C ILE A 17 4.79 5.66 18.11
N ASN A 18 4.47 4.39 18.38
CA ASN A 18 5.30 3.52 19.21
C ASN A 18 6.56 3.02 18.46
N HIS A 19 7.58 2.62 19.22
CA HIS A 19 8.82 2.05 18.67
C HIS A 19 8.81 0.52 18.53
N ALA A 20 7.64 -0.13 18.59
CA ALA A 20 7.51 -1.59 18.52
C ALA A 20 7.45 -2.14 17.08
N GLY A 21 7.24 -1.27 16.08
CA GLY A 21 7.06 -1.67 14.67
C GLY A 21 5.71 -2.31 14.35
N PHE A 22 4.82 -2.41 15.35
CA PHE A 22 3.43 -2.82 15.23
C PHE A 22 2.54 -1.86 16.04
N CYS A 23 1.41 -1.45 15.47
CA CYS A 23 0.47 -0.54 16.12
C CYS A 23 -0.97 -0.68 15.59
N GLN A 24 -1.90 -0.12 16.36
CA GLN A 24 -3.33 0.00 16.09
C GLN A 24 -3.87 1.18 16.92
N ASP A 25 -5.14 1.53 16.75
CA ASP A 25 -5.81 2.60 17.51
C ASP A 25 -5.01 3.92 17.46
N GLU A 26 -5.03 4.71 18.54
CA GLU A 26 -4.29 5.98 18.68
C GLU A 26 -2.77 5.85 18.46
N MET A 27 -2.20 4.64 18.50
CA MET A 27 -0.77 4.41 18.29
C MET A 27 -0.39 4.34 16.80
N TYR A 28 -1.35 4.31 15.88
CA TYR A 28 -1.15 4.32 14.43
C TYR A 28 -1.48 5.73 13.88
N LYS A 29 -0.45 6.53 13.57
CA LYS A 29 -0.64 7.77 12.80
C LYS A 29 -0.93 7.39 11.36
N LEU A 30 -2.20 7.44 10.98
CA LEU A 30 -2.69 7.15 9.63
C LEU A 30 -2.02 8.06 8.58
N GLY A 31 -1.74 7.50 7.40
CA GLY A 31 -1.31 8.26 6.21
C GLY A 31 -2.43 8.38 5.16
N PRO A 32 -2.27 9.26 4.17
CA PRO A 32 -3.28 9.52 3.12
C PRO A 32 -3.79 8.25 2.43
N LEU A 33 -2.92 7.28 2.13
CA LEU A 33 -3.35 6.04 1.46
C LEU A 33 -4.23 5.13 2.34
N THR A 34 -4.16 5.27 3.67
CA THR A 34 -5.04 4.54 4.58
C THR A 34 -6.47 5.09 4.54
N TYR A 35 -6.64 6.39 4.27
CA TYR A 35 -7.95 6.98 3.97
C TYR A 35 -8.46 6.57 2.58
N ILE A 36 -7.58 6.45 1.57
CA ILE A 36 -7.97 5.91 0.26
C ILE A 36 -8.45 4.45 0.36
N ILE A 37 -7.80 3.63 1.20
CA ILE A 37 -8.28 2.28 1.53
C ILE A 37 -9.65 2.34 2.20
N ASP A 38 -9.85 3.21 3.19
CA ASP A 38 -11.12 3.36 3.91
C ASP A 38 -12.27 3.80 2.99
N TYR A 39 -12.03 4.75 2.07
CA TYR A 39 -13.02 5.18 1.07
C TYR A 39 -13.47 4.04 0.14
N ILE A 40 -12.56 3.15 -0.29
CA ILE A 40 -12.91 1.99 -1.12
C ILE A 40 -13.68 0.95 -0.29
N ILE A 41 -13.34 0.78 0.99
CA ILE A 41 -14.08 -0.11 1.89
C ILE A 41 -15.48 0.46 2.16
N GLU A 42 -15.63 1.77 2.37
CA GLU A 42 -16.93 2.43 2.56
C GLU A 42 -17.80 2.35 1.29
N GLU A 43 -17.21 2.51 0.10
CA GLU A 43 -17.91 2.33 -1.19
C GLU A 43 -18.52 0.91 -1.31
N VAL A 44 -17.79 -0.14 -0.93
CA VAL A 44 -18.25 -1.53 -1.06
C VAL A 44 -19.13 -1.98 0.12
N MET A 45 -18.68 -1.74 1.34
CA MET A 45 -19.29 -2.28 2.57
C MET A 45 -20.39 -1.40 3.15
N GLN A 46 -20.55 -0.16 2.64
CA GLN A 46 -21.53 0.83 3.10
C GLN A 46 -21.33 1.30 4.55
N TYR A 47 -20.10 1.16 5.07
CA TYR A 47 -19.64 1.79 6.31
C TYR A 47 -18.12 2.02 6.23
N SER A 48 -17.62 3.13 6.77
CA SER A 48 -16.18 3.35 7.04
C SER A 48 -15.76 2.58 8.30
N PRO A 49 -14.79 1.64 8.21
CA PRO A 49 -14.20 1.07 9.40
C PRO A 49 -13.42 2.09 10.23
N LEU A 50 -12.73 3.08 9.64
CA LEU A 50 -12.04 4.12 10.43
C LEU A 50 -12.99 4.90 11.35
N GLN A 51 -14.19 5.25 10.86
CA GLN A 51 -15.21 5.95 11.66
C GLN A 51 -15.87 5.05 12.71
N THR A 52 -15.95 3.74 12.46
CA THR A 52 -16.63 2.76 13.32
C THR A 52 -15.70 2.19 14.40
N HIS A 53 -14.46 1.89 14.03
CA HIS A 53 -13.40 1.27 14.84
C HIS A 53 -12.03 1.69 14.29
N LEU A 54 -11.36 2.67 14.93
CA LEU A 54 -9.99 3.05 14.54
C LEU A 54 -9.06 1.82 14.58
N GLY A 55 -9.05 1.10 15.70
CA GLY A 55 -8.85 -0.35 15.72
C GLY A 55 -10.26 -1.20 15.63
N THR A 56 -10.12 -1.22 14.22
CA THR A 56 -10.08 -2.27 13.15
C THR A 56 -8.76 -2.25 12.37
N TYR A 57 -8.11 -1.09 12.18
CA TYR A 57 -6.85 -1.02 11.45
C TYR A 57 -5.65 -1.49 12.31
N ARG A 58 -4.68 -2.11 11.64
CA ARG A 58 -3.41 -2.61 12.21
C ARG A 58 -2.28 -2.26 11.24
N TYR A 59 -1.16 -1.71 11.72
CA TYR A 59 0.02 -1.43 10.90
C TYR A 59 1.23 -2.24 11.37
N TYR A 60 1.98 -2.78 10.42
CA TYR A 60 3.24 -3.50 10.64
C TYR A 60 4.34 -2.92 9.75
N SER A 61 5.43 -2.45 10.35
CA SER A 61 6.56 -1.89 9.60
C SER A 61 7.37 -2.98 8.89
N GLU A 62 8.06 -2.61 7.80
CA GLU A 62 9.02 -3.50 7.14
C GLU A 62 10.07 -4.07 8.10
N ALA A 63 10.56 -3.27 9.04
CA ALA A 63 11.53 -3.70 10.03
C ALA A 63 10.96 -4.83 10.91
N TYR A 64 9.67 -4.74 11.29
CA TYR A 64 8.97 -5.80 12.02
C TYR A 64 8.80 -7.07 11.17
N LEU A 65 8.38 -6.94 9.91
CA LEU A 65 8.25 -8.09 8.99
C LEU A 65 9.61 -8.78 8.78
N THR A 66 10.69 -8.00 8.63
CA THR A 66 12.06 -8.49 8.48
C THR A 66 12.56 -9.20 9.75
N GLN A 67 12.27 -8.63 10.93
CA GLN A 67 12.61 -9.24 12.23
C GLN A 67 11.85 -10.57 12.42
N ARG A 68 10.56 -10.61 12.09
CA ARG A 68 9.72 -11.81 12.14
C ARG A 68 10.22 -12.90 11.20
N LEU A 69 10.64 -12.54 9.97
CA LEU A 69 11.28 -13.45 9.03
C LEU A 69 12.59 -14.03 9.58
N ALA A 70 13.40 -13.22 10.27
CA ALA A 70 14.65 -13.67 10.89
C ALA A 70 14.39 -14.63 12.07
N ALA A 71 13.43 -14.33 12.95
CA ALA A 71 13.01 -15.22 14.02
C ALA A 71 12.56 -16.59 13.47
N LYS A 72 11.67 -16.59 12.46
CA LYS A 72 11.15 -17.82 11.83
C LYS A 72 12.24 -18.69 11.20
N LYS A 73 13.28 -18.07 10.61
CA LYS A 73 14.47 -18.78 10.07
C LYS A 73 15.30 -19.45 11.17
N ASN A 74 15.38 -18.85 12.36
CA ASN A 74 16.12 -19.38 13.50
C ASN A 74 15.39 -20.54 14.19
N GLU A 75 14.07 -20.43 14.37
CA GLU A 75 13.21 -21.48 14.93
C GLU A 75 13.21 -22.73 14.05
N ARG A 76 12.98 -22.56 12.74
CA ARG A 76 12.86 -23.65 11.79
C ARG A 76 14.22 -23.97 11.16
N ARG A 77 15.08 -24.67 11.91
CA ARG A 77 16.30 -25.29 11.35
C ARG A 77 15.95 -26.14 10.13
N GLY A 78 16.36 -25.69 8.94
CA GLY A 78 15.98 -26.30 7.66
C GLY A 78 14.95 -25.51 6.83
N PHE A 79 14.58 -24.29 7.22
CA PHE A 79 13.70 -23.39 6.44
C PHE A 79 14.42 -22.79 5.22
N VAL A 80 14.88 -23.66 4.33
CA VAL A 80 15.52 -23.32 3.06
C VAL A 80 14.44 -22.88 2.09
N PHE A 81 14.39 -21.58 1.79
CA PHE A 81 13.69 -21.12 0.60
C PHE A 81 14.45 -21.61 -0.63
N ALA A 82 13.75 -22.29 -1.54
CA ALA A 82 14.30 -22.62 -2.85
C ALA A 82 14.66 -21.30 -3.56
N GLY A 83 15.94 -21.12 -3.90
CA GLY A 83 16.49 -19.87 -4.43
C GLY A 83 15.97 -19.57 -5.83
N ARG A 84 14.78 -18.97 -5.94
CA ARG A 84 14.34 -18.32 -7.17
C ARG A 84 15.29 -17.17 -7.49
N LYS A 85 15.66 -17.05 -8.77
CA LYS A 85 16.42 -15.90 -9.29
C LYS A 85 15.49 -14.70 -9.39
N HIS A 86 15.31 -14.01 -8.27
CA HIS A 86 14.63 -12.72 -8.20
C HIS A 86 15.65 -11.66 -7.79
N GLY A 87 15.43 -10.41 -8.21
CA GLY A 87 16.27 -9.28 -7.80
C GLY A 87 16.19 -9.08 -6.28
N VAL A 88 17.17 -8.39 -5.70
CA VAL A 88 17.25 -8.25 -4.23
C VAL A 88 15.97 -7.62 -3.66
N GLU A 89 15.44 -6.58 -4.32
CA GLU A 89 14.16 -5.95 -3.98
C GLU A 89 12.95 -6.88 -4.17
N THR A 90 12.85 -7.56 -5.31
CA THR A 90 11.73 -8.49 -5.55
C THR A 90 11.81 -9.73 -4.65
N GLY A 91 12.95 -10.02 -4.03
CA GLY A 91 13.04 -10.95 -2.89
C GLY A 91 12.45 -10.39 -1.59
N LEU A 92 12.71 -9.12 -1.28
CA LEU A 92 12.18 -8.43 -0.08
C LEU A 92 10.65 -8.37 -0.09
N PHE A 93 10.04 -7.94 -1.20
CA PHE A 93 8.59 -7.75 -1.29
C PHE A 93 7.81 -9.06 -1.14
N PHE A 94 8.34 -10.16 -1.69
CA PHE A 94 7.83 -11.52 -1.49
C PHE A 94 7.83 -11.93 -0.02
N PHE A 95 8.92 -11.66 0.70
CA PHE A 95 9.00 -12.01 2.13
C PHE A 95 8.11 -11.11 3.00
N ASN A 96 7.97 -9.83 2.66
CA ASN A 96 7.08 -8.91 3.39
C ASN A 96 5.61 -9.35 3.21
N ALA A 97 5.18 -9.67 1.99
CA ALA A 97 3.84 -10.19 1.73
C ALA A 97 3.59 -11.55 2.42
N LEU A 98 4.60 -12.43 2.42
CA LEU A 98 4.54 -13.71 3.14
C LEU A 98 4.36 -13.51 4.66
N MET A 99 5.13 -12.62 5.28
CA MET A 99 5.01 -12.34 6.71
C MET A 99 3.70 -11.62 7.06
N LEU A 100 3.25 -10.67 6.23
CA LEU A 100 1.99 -9.95 6.44
C LEU A 100 0.76 -10.86 6.30
N GLY A 101 0.76 -11.78 5.32
CA GLY A 101 -0.28 -12.79 5.18
C GLY A 101 -0.30 -13.80 6.33
N GLU A 102 0.85 -14.17 6.88
CA GLU A 102 0.92 -15.02 8.08
C GLU A 102 0.42 -14.29 9.34
N ILE A 103 0.82 -13.04 9.56
CA ILE A 103 0.29 -12.18 10.63
C ILE A 103 -1.24 -12.08 10.52
N SER A 104 -1.76 -11.88 9.32
CA SER A 104 -3.21 -11.73 9.09
C SER A 104 -3.97 -12.98 9.51
N LYS A 105 -3.48 -14.18 9.17
CA LYS A 105 -4.09 -15.45 9.64
C LYS A 105 -3.99 -15.65 11.15
N GLU A 106 -2.95 -15.13 11.80
CA GLU A 106 -2.82 -15.17 13.26
C GLU A 106 -3.81 -14.22 13.95
N LEU A 107 -4.08 -13.05 13.37
CA LEU A 107 -5.13 -12.13 13.83
C LEU A 107 -6.53 -12.74 13.64
N GLU A 108 -6.82 -13.32 12.47
CA GLU A 108 -8.09 -14.02 12.21
C GLU A 108 -8.34 -15.15 13.23
N ALA A 109 -7.31 -15.93 13.54
CA ALA A 109 -7.40 -17.02 14.51
C ALA A 109 -7.47 -16.57 15.99
N ALA A 110 -6.99 -15.37 16.32
CA ALA A 110 -6.97 -14.82 17.67
C ALA A 110 -8.20 -13.96 18.00
N GLU A 111 -8.66 -13.14 17.05
CA GLU A 111 -9.79 -12.23 17.24
C GLU A 111 -11.13 -12.83 16.76
N GLY A 112 -11.12 -13.87 15.92
CA GLY A 112 -12.34 -14.53 15.42
C GLY A 112 -13.06 -13.78 14.30
N ASP A 113 -12.35 -12.84 13.65
CA ASP A 113 -12.82 -11.95 12.58
C ASP A 113 -12.05 -12.22 11.27
N VAL A 114 -12.47 -11.61 10.16
CA VAL A 114 -11.85 -11.75 8.84
C VAL A 114 -10.88 -10.59 8.58
N ALA A 115 -9.68 -10.87 8.07
CA ALA A 115 -8.66 -9.87 7.77
C ALA A 115 -8.50 -9.63 6.26
N VAL A 116 -8.18 -8.38 5.90
CA VAL A 116 -7.67 -7.97 4.58
C VAL A 116 -6.26 -7.43 4.76
N ALA A 117 -5.30 -7.91 3.96
CA ALA A 117 -3.90 -7.51 4.08
C ALA A 117 -3.45 -6.69 2.87
N ILE A 118 -2.92 -5.49 3.12
CA ILE A 118 -2.54 -4.53 2.09
C ILE A 118 -1.06 -4.20 2.26
N LEU A 119 -0.25 -4.56 1.25
CA LEU A 119 1.17 -4.25 1.21
C LEU A 119 1.44 -3.17 0.17
N PHE A 120 1.81 -1.97 0.65
CA PHE A 120 2.25 -0.85 -0.16
C PHE A 120 3.74 -0.97 -0.49
N ARG A 121 4.08 -0.70 -1.77
CA ARG A 121 5.45 -0.63 -2.28
C ARG A 121 5.55 0.33 -3.45
N ASP A 122 6.46 1.30 -3.40
CA ASP A 122 6.68 2.21 -4.53
C ASP A 122 7.30 1.45 -5.72
N SER A 123 6.88 1.81 -6.93
CA SER A 123 7.51 1.32 -8.16
C SER A 123 8.55 2.27 -8.73
N ASP A 124 9.11 3.15 -7.90
CA ASP A 124 10.23 3.95 -8.35
C ASP A 124 11.44 3.06 -8.70
N GLY A 125 12.24 3.60 -9.60
CA GLY A 125 13.22 2.88 -10.37
C GLY A 125 14.10 3.84 -11.15
N THR A 126 15.24 3.32 -11.57
CA THR A 126 16.27 4.03 -12.31
C THR A 126 16.14 3.77 -13.81
N ASN A 127 16.82 4.57 -14.63
CA ASN A 127 16.92 4.32 -16.08
C ASN A 127 17.68 3.00 -16.43
N SER A 128 18.17 2.27 -15.42
CA SER A 128 18.80 0.95 -15.55
C SER A 128 17.88 -0.22 -15.20
N ASP A 129 16.68 0.04 -14.67
CA ASP A 129 15.74 -1.01 -14.25
C ASP A 129 14.90 -1.55 -15.43
N PRO A 130 14.39 -2.79 -15.33
CA PRO A 130 13.57 -3.39 -16.39
C PRO A 130 12.28 -2.61 -16.66
N SER A 131 11.83 -2.56 -17.92
CA SER A 131 10.57 -1.90 -18.29
C SER A 131 9.32 -2.55 -17.67
N ASP A 132 9.44 -3.78 -17.17
CA ASP A 132 8.42 -4.54 -16.45
C ASP A 132 8.58 -4.50 -14.92
N ILE A 133 9.45 -3.63 -14.37
CA ILE A 133 9.74 -3.56 -12.92
C ILE A 133 8.47 -3.44 -12.05
N TRP A 134 7.48 -2.64 -12.46
CA TRP A 134 6.20 -2.52 -11.77
C TRP A 134 5.47 -3.86 -11.66
N GLU A 135 5.39 -4.61 -12.77
CA GLU A 135 4.75 -5.93 -12.83
C GLU A 135 5.54 -6.96 -12.01
N GLN A 136 6.88 -6.89 -12.00
CA GLN A 136 7.72 -7.74 -11.15
C GLN A 136 7.53 -7.44 -9.65
N LYS A 137 7.45 -6.15 -9.25
CA LYS A 137 7.18 -5.73 -7.86
C LYS A 137 5.79 -6.24 -7.43
N LYS A 138 4.74 -6.04 -8.24
CA LYS A 138 3.38 -6.54 -7.98
C LYS A 138 3.32 -8.08 -7.89
N THR A 139 3.84 -8.79 -8.89
CA THR A 139 3.83 -10.26 -8.94
C THR A 139 4.57 -10.88 -7.74
N SER A 140 5.63 -10.24 -7.25
CA SER A 140 6.37 -10.68 -6.06
C SER A 140 5.49 -10.66 -4.80
N ILE A 141 4.69 -9.60 -4.61
CA ILE A 141 3.74 -9.46 -3.50
C ILE A 141 2.64 -10.53 -3.59
N GLU A 142 2.07 -10.73 -4.79
CA GLU A 142 1.07 -11.76 -5.05
C GLU A 142 1.59 -13.17 -4.75
N GLU A 143 2.80 -13.51 -5.22
CA GLU A 143 3.46 -14.79 -4.92
C GLU A 143 3.75 -14.96 -3.42
N GLY A 144 4.04 -13.88 -2.70
CA GLY A 144 4.28 -13.90 -1.25
C GLY A 144 3.02 -14.18 -0.45
N PHE A 145 1.91 -13.48 -0.74
CA PHE A 145 0.60 -13.76 -0.15
C PHE A 145 0.09 -15.18 -0.53
N ARG A 146 0.30 -15.61 -1.79
CA ARG A 146 0.00 -16.99 -2.21
C ARG A 146 0.85 -18.01 -1.46
N ARG A 147 2.13 -17.71 -1.17
CA ARG A 147 3.00 -18.57 -0.36
C ARG A 147 2.57 -18.61 1.11
N ALA A 148 1.97 -17.54 1.62
CA ALA A 148 1.33 -17.50 2.94
C ALA A 148 -0.01 -18.26 2.99
N GLU A 149 -0.55 -18.70 1.84
CA GLU A 149 -1.90 -19.26 1.71
C GLU A 149 -2.97 -18.27 2.20
N PHE A 150 -2.77 -16.97 1.93
CA PHE A 150 -3.66 -15.89 2.35
C PHE A 150 -4.30 -15.21 1.12
N THR A 151 -5.54 -15.60 0.82
CA THR A 151 -6.26 -15.19 -0.40
C THR A 151 -6.82 -13.77 -0.35
N ARG A 152 -6.82 -13.11 0.82
CA ARG A 152 -7.26 -11.72 1.03
C ARG A 152 -6.10 -10.71 1.01
N GLY A 153 -4.94 -11.10 0.45
CA GLY A 153 -3.79 -10.23 0.22
C GLY A 153 -3.94 -9.35 -1.02
N VAL A 154 -3.63 -8.06 -0.88
CA VAL A 154 -3.79 -7.00 -1.89
C VAL A 154 -2.44 -6.28 -2.08
N PRO A 155 -1.83 -6.31 -3.28
CA PRO A 155 -0.71 -5.45 -3.63
C PRO A 155 -1.19 -4.01 -3.85
N MET A 156 -0.52 -3.04 -3.26
CA MET A 156 -0.76 -1.60 -3.48
C MET A 156 0.52 -0.98 -4.05
N VAL A 157 0.71 -1.12 -5.37
CA VAL A 157 1.93 -0.70 -6.07
C VAL A 157 1.57 0.45 -7.02
N PRO A 158 1.74 1.73 -6.62
CA PRO A 158 1.56 2.85 -7.53
C PRO A 158 2.65 2.88 -8.60
N ARG A 159 2.42 3.65 -9.66
CA ARG A 159 3.38 3.85 -10.75
C ARG A 159 3.53 5.34 -11.07
N PRO A 160 4.76 5.90 -11.08
CA PRO A 160 5.94 5.39 -10.38
C PRO A 160 5.78 5.40 -8.84
N LYS A 161 4.96 6.32 -8.31
CA LYS A 161 4.79 6.60 -6.87
C LYS A 161 3.37 7.05 -6.53
N SER A 162 3.02 7.02 -5.25
CA SER A 162 1.70 7.41 -4.74
C SER A 162 1.28 8.84 -5.14
N GLU A 163 2.21 9.79 -5.33
CA GLU A 163 1.87 11.16 -5.73
C GLU A 163 1.18 11.26 -7.09
N SER A 164 1.42 10.35 -8.04
CA SER A 164 0.75 10.37 -9.35
C SER A 164 -0.77 10.19 -9.24
N TRP A 165 -1.23 9.40 -8.27
CA TRP A 165 -2.65 9.22 -7.96
C TRP A 165 -3.27 10.51 -7.42
N PHE A 166 -2.60 11.18 -6.48
CA PHE A 166 -3.05 12.47 -5.95
C PHE A 166 -3.05 13.59 -7.01
N ILE A 167 -2.06 13.63 -7.91
CA ILE A 167 -2.03 14.58 -9.03
C ILE A 167 -3.23 14.40 -9.96
N CYS A 168 -3.64 13.16 -10.26
CA CYS A 168 -4.82 12.89 -11.09
C CYS A 168 -6.11 13.47 -10.49
N ALA A 169 -6.26 13.37 -9.16
CA ALA A 169 -7.45 13.82 -8.44
C ALA A 169 -7.45 15.32 -8.10
N ALA A 170 -6.28 15.94 -7.93
CA ALA A 170 -6.14 17.31 -7.44
C ALA A 170 -5.83 18.38 -8.50
N LYS A 171 -5.43 18.00 -9.73
CA LYS A 171 -5.16 18.95 -10.82
C LYS A 171 -6.44 19.68 -11.28
N GLU A 172 -6.27 20.84 -11.94
CA GLU A 172 -7.36 21.72 -12.42
C GLU A 172 -8.51 21.00 -13.17
N ASN A 173 -8.18 19.93 -13.90
CA ASN A 173 -9.15 19.04 -14.53
C ASN A 173 -8.98 17.61 -13.95
N PRO A 174 -9.64 17.30 -12.82
CA PRO A 174 -9.52 16.00 -12.17
C PRO A 174 -9.98 14.85 -13.07
N TYR A 175 -9.37 13.68 -12.89
CA TYR A 175 -9.75 12.40 -13.53
C TYR A 175 -9.94 12.50 -15.05
N GLN A 176 -8.99 13.14 -15.74
CA GLN A 176 -8.94 13.27 -17.19
C GLN A 176 -7.50 13.18 -17.69
N HIS A 177 -7.20 12.29 -18.63
CA HIS A 177 -5.86 12.09 -19.18
C HIS A 177 -4.79 11.90 -18.08
N CYS A 178 -5.02 10.98 -17.15
CA CYS A 178 -4.09 10.72 -16.05
C CYS A 178 -3.07 9.62 -16.34
N ALA A 179 -3.31 8.70 -17.27
CA ALA A 179 -2.40 7.56 -17.53
C ALA A 179 -0.93 7.98 -17.78
N ASP A 180 -0.70 9.14 -18.43
CA ASP A 180 0.65 9.70 -18.65
C ASP A 180 1.40 10.04 -17.35
N LEU A 181 0.67 10.21 -16.22
CA LEU A 181 1.25 10.39 -14.88
C LEU A 181 1.94 9.12 -14.36
N GLU A 182 1.66 7.95 -14.94
CA GLU A 182 2.36 6.70 -14.62
C GLU A 182 3.67 6.51 -15.40
N GLU A 183 3.90 7.32 -16.44
CA GLU A 183 5.17 7.38 -17.19
C GLU A 183 6.12 8.48 -16.66
N LEU A 184 5.79 9.10 -15.51
CA LEU A 184 6.66 10.05 -14.83
C LEU A 184 7.92 9.38 -14.28
N SER A 185 9.00 10.15 -14.18
CA SER A 185 10.21 9.69 -13.50
C SER A 185 9.99 9.62 -11.99
N GLY A 186 10.17 8.43 -11.40
CA GLY A 186 10.15 8.23 -9.94
C GLY A 186 11.30 8.90 -9.19
N ASN A 187 12.28 9.50 -9.90
CA ASN A 187 13.37 10.25 -9.29
C ASN A 187 12.93 11.67 -8.90
N ASP A 188 12.73 11.91 -7.60
CA ASP A 188 12.42 13.21 -6.98
C ASP A 188 13.28 14.39 -7.48
N LYS A 189 14.53 14.13 -7.91
CA LYS A 189 15.48 15.15 -8.41
C LYS A 189 15.18 15.59 -9.85
N SER A 190 14.34 14.88 -10.60
CA SER A 190 13.81 15.32 -11.89
C SER A 190 13.25 16.75 -11.80
N PRO A 191 13.41 17.62 -12.81
CA PRO A 191 12.76 18.94 -12.80
C PRO A 191 11.25 18.83 -12.60
N ASN A 192 10.63 17.82 -13.22
CA ASN A 192 9.19 17.56 -13.21
C ASN A 192 8.87 16.25 -12.45
N SER A 193 9.41 16.08 -11.23
CA SER A 193 9.03 14.94 -10.37
C SER A 193 7.62 15.09 -9.82
N ALA A 194 6.93 13.96 -9.61
CA ALA A 194 5.54 13.95 -9.13
C ALA A 194 5.37 14.77 -7.85
N LYS A 195 6.22 14.56 -6.84
CA LYS A 195 6.26 15.33 -5.59
C LYS A 195 6.29 16.85 -5.75
N LYS A 196 7.01 17.37 -6.77
CA LYS A 196 7.04 18.82 -7.07
C LYS A 196 5.74 19.29 -7.69
N MET A 197 5.18 18.54 -8.64
CA MET A 197 3.92 18.89 -9.29
C MET A 197 2.75 18.85 -8.29
N LEU A 198 2.71 17.84 -7.42
CA LEU A 198 1.76 17.76 -6.32
C LEU A 198 1.94 18.93 -5.33
N SER A 199 3.17 19.31 -5.00
CA SER A 199 3.43 20.49 -4.15
C SER A 199 3.04 21.82 -4.83
N THR A 200 3.05 21.90 -6.16
CA THR A 200 2.53 23.07 -6.89
C THR A 200 1.00 23.11 -6.84
N ILE A 201 0.34 21.97 -7.05
CA ILE A 201 -1.13 21.83 -6.99
C ILE A 201 -1.67 22.11 -5.58
N LEU A 202 -0.95 21.70 -4.54
CA LEU A 202 -1.31 21.92 -3.14
C LEU A 202 -0.80 23.26 -2.57
N GLU A 203 -0.35 24.19 -3.41
CA GLU A 203 0.17 25.53 -3.03
C GLU A 203 1.23 25.50 -1.90
N GLY A 204 2.16 24.55 -1.96
CA GLY A 204 3.22 24.34 -0.97
C GLY A 204 3.54 22.87 -0.76
N GLU A 205 4.53 22.57 0.10
CA GLU A 205 5.06 21.22 0.24
C GLU A 205 3.98 20.15 0.53
N ALA A 206 3.97 19.11 -0.30
CA ALA A 206 3.07 17.95 -0.20
C ALA A 206 3.45 17.05 0.99
N THR A 207 3.19 17.53 2.21
CA THR A 207 3.32 16.77 3.46
C THR A 207 2.08 15.90 3.70
N ASN A 208 2.20 14.86 4.55
CA ASN A 208 1.05 14.04 4.97
C ASN A 208 -0.11 14.91 5.47
N GLU A 209 0.19 15.90 6.32
CA GLU A 209 -0.82 16.74 6.97
C GLU A 209 -1.56 17.60 5.94
N ARG A 210 -0.86 18.14 4.93
CA ARG A 210 -1.49 18.86 3.82
C ARG A 210 -2.34 17.94 2.93
N LEU A 211 -1.86 16.73 2.65
CA LEU A 211 -2.60 15.72 1.89
C LEU A 211 -3.86 15.24 2.63
N LEU A 212 -3.79 15.06 3.95
CA LEU A 212 -4.93 14.70 4.79
C LEU A 212 -5.96 15.83 4.84
N THR A 213 -5.55 17.09 5.04
CA THR A 213 -6.46 18.24 4.95
C THR A 213 -7.10 18.37 3.56
N TRP A 214 -6.35 18.07 2.49
CA TRP A 214 -6.90 18.07 1.14
C TRP A 214 -7.94 16.95 0.94
N LEU A 215 -7.67 15.73 1.41
CA LEU A 215 -8.62 14.61 1.38
C LEU A 215 -9.88 14.88 2.21
N GLU A 216 -9.74 15.44 3.41
CA GLU A 216 -10.88 15.81 4.26
C GLU A 216 -11.79 16.86 3.60
N ALA A 217 -11.20 17.82 2.87
CA ALA A 217 -11.94 18.90 2.21
C ALA A 217 -12.53 18.53 0.83
N ASN A 218 -11.97 17.55 0.11
CA ASN A 218 -12.31 17.26 -1.29
C ASN A 218 -12.75 15.79 -1.54
N GLY A 219 -12.43 14.86 -0.65
CA GLY A 219 -12.53 13.43 -0.86
C GLY A 219 -11.60 12.91 -1.97
N MET A 220 -11.83 11.68 -2.43
CA MET A 220 -11.25 11.16 -3.67
C MET A 220 -12.23 10.18 -4.33
N ASP A 221 -12.55 10.41 -5.60
CA ASP A 221 -13.38 9.51 -6.40
C ASP A 221 -12.51 8.33 -6.87
N CYS A 222 -12.43 7.31 -6.02
CA CYS A 222 -11.58 6.15 -6.27
C CYS A 222 -12.00 5.38 -7.54
N ARG A 223 -13.29 5.42 -7.89
CA ARG A 223 -13.80 4.78 -9.11
C ARG A 223 -13.29 5.49 -10.37
N LYS A 224 -13.43 6.82 -10.45
CA LYS A 224 -12.85 7.59 -11.58
C LYS A 224 -11.33 7.52 -11.62
N LEU A 225 -10.67 7.43 -10.46
CA LEU A 225 -9.23 7.22 -10.41
C LEU A 225 -8.84 5.85 -11.02
N ALA A 226 -9.63 4.79 -10.79
CA ALA A 226 -9.44 3.48 -11.41
C ALA A 226 -9.76 3.46 -12.91
N GLU A 227 -10.62 4.35 -13.41
CA GLU A 227 -10.89 4.52 -14.85
C GLU A 227 -9.71 5.19 -15.58
N GLU A 228 -8.88 5.97 -14.87
CA GLU A 228 -7.86 6.87 -15.44
C GLU A 228 -6.39 6.51 -15.10
N MET A 229 -6.14 5.72 -14.04
CA MET A 229 -4.79 5.34 -13.57
C MET A 229 -4.61 3.80 -13.54
N PRO A 230 -3.91 3.19 -14.52
CA PRO A 230 -3.78 1.73 -14.64
C PRO A 230 -3.23 1.00 -13.39
N SER A 231 -2.27 1.59 -12.68
CA SER A 231 -1.73 1.03 -11.42
C SER A 231 -2.74 1.10 -10.28
N PHE A 232 -3.52 2.19 -10.19
CA PHE A 232 -4.60 2.30 -9.21
C PHE A 232 -5.72 1.32 -9.53
N ALA A 233 -6.10 1.18 -10.80
CA ALA A 233 -7.11 0.25 -11.27
C ALA A 233 -6.85 -1.18 -10.79
N LYS A 234 -5.59 -1.65 -10.89
CA LYS A 234 -5.20 -3.01 -10.47
C LYS A 234 -5.22 -3.19 -8.95
N PHE A 235 -4.95 -2.14 -8.17
CA PHE A 235 -5.15 -2.14 -6.72
C PHE A 235 -6.65 -2.14 -6.36
N TYR A 236 -7.44 -1.25 -6.95
CA TYR A 236 -8.88 -1.06 -6.72
C TYR A 236 -9.69 -2.32 -7.08
N GLU A 237 -9.52 -2.86 -8.29
CA GLU A 237 -10.11 -4.15 -8.72
C GLU A 237 -9.81 -5.26 -7.71
N ARG A 238 -8.56 -5.33 -7.24
CA ARG A 238 -8.11 -6.39 -6.33
C ARG A 238 -8.66 -6.22 -4.92
N LEU A 239 -8.76 -4.99 -4.40
CA LEU A 239 -9.36 -4.71 -3.10
C LEU A 239 -10.87 -5.01 -3.13
N ILE A 240 -11.61 -4.52 -4.14
CA ILE A 240 -13.03 -4.82 -4.32
C ILE A 240 -13.28 -6.34 -4.47
N SER A 241 -12.47 -7.04 -5.27
CA SER A 241 -12.54 -8.51 -5.41
C SER A 241 -12.25 -9.26 -4.11
N VAL A 242 -11.57 -8.65 -3.14
CA VAL A 242 -11.35 -9.22 -1.81
C VAL A 242 -12.51 -8.90 -0.87
N LEU A 243 -13.03 -7.68 -0.88
CA LEU A 243 -14.15 -7.25 -0.05
C LEU A 243 -15.47 -7.97 -0.40
N HIS A 244 -15.75 -8.19 -1.69
CA HIS A 244 -16.89 -9.00 -2.14
C HIS A 244 -16.80 -10.51 -1.79
N ALA A 245 -15.72 -10.96 -1.14
CA ALA A 245 -15.51 -12.34 -0.72
C ALA A 245 -15.49 -12.51 0.81
N ILE A 246 -16.08 -11.56 1.54
CA ILE A 246 -16.18 -11.50 3.01
C ILE A 246 -17.66 -11.42 3.40
#